data_AF-A0A1I3VM08-F1
#
_entry.id   AF-A0A1I3VM08-F1
#
_cell.length_a   1.000
_cell.length_b   1.000
_cell.length_c   1.000
_cell.angle_alpha   90.00
_cell.angle_beta   90.00
_cell.angle_gamma   90.00
#
_symmetry.space_group_name_H-M   'P 1'
#
loop_
_entity.id
_entity.type
_entity.pdbx_description
1 polymer ?
#
loop_
_entity_poly.entity_id
_entity_poly.type
_entity_poly.pdbx_seq_one_letter_code
_entity_poly.pdbx_strand_id
1 'polypeptide(L)'
;MFVIADNTPFRDGGPVYFGFSDVNLGFILIVLGALLGLCGIAFSRKIVEDEFITSLRLFAWSWAIILSILYAVVANLFVFGTQYLSLMVLFPHFLLILFILIFNIQWWRYSNRREQ
;
A
#
# COMPACT_ATOMS: atom_id res chain seq x y z
N MET A 1 -21.72 -4.47 -5.10
CA MET A 1 -20.75 -5.54 -4.78
C MET A 1 -20.95 -5.89 -3.31
N PHE A 2 -20.99 -7.19 -2.94
CA PHE A 2 -21.46 -7.67 -1.64
C PHE A 2 -20.68 -7.10 -0.44
N VAL A 3 -21.41 -6.66 0.60
CA VAL A 3 -20.90 -6.24 1.92
C VAL A 3 -21.40 -7.24 2.96
N ILE A 4 -20.50 -7.78 3.80
CA ILE A 4 -20.78 -8.87 4.75
C ILE A 4 -21.03 -8.38 6.19
N ALA A 5 -20.90 -7.07 6.48
CA ALA A 5 -21.26 -6.53 7.78
C ALA A 5 -21.68 -5.05 7.70
N ASP A 6 -22.97 -4.78 7.94
CA ASP A 6 -23.44 -3.47 8.38
C ASP A 6 -23.60 -3.54 9.92
N ASN A 7 -22.96 -2.61 10.64
CA ASN A 7 -22.92 -2.60 12.11
C ASN A 7 -23.81 -1.52 12.72
N THR A 8 -24.95 -1.20 12.09
CA THR A 8 -25.98 -0.34 12.69
C THR A 8 -26.82 -1.15 13.71
N PRO A 9 -26.69 -0.92 15.04
CA PRO A 9 -27.30 -1.80 16.04
C PRO A 9 -28.78 -1.55 16.31
N PHE A 10 -29.42 -0.55 15.68
CA PHE A 10 -30.72 -0.01 16.12
C PHE A 10 -31.71 0.32 14.99
N ARG A 11 -31.82 -0.55 13.97
CA ARG A 11 -32.92 -0.48 12.99
C ARG A 11 -33.75 -1.76 13.08
N ASP A 12 -35.06 -1.61 13.27
CA ASP A 12 -36.05 -2.66 13.60
C ASP A 12 -36.11 -3.84 12.61
N GLY A 13 -35.20 -4.81 12.71
CA GLY A 13 -35.29 -6.02 11.89
C GLY A 13 -34.06 -6.92 11.83
N GLY A 14 -33.44 -7.25 12.98
CA GLY A 14 -32.42 -8.29 13.09
C GLY A 14 -31.11 -8.05 12.31
N PRO A 15 -30.08 -8.90 12.51
CA PRO A 15 -28.81 -8.76 11.81
C PRO A 15 -28.97 -9.13 10.33
N VAL A 16 -28.91 -8.14 9.45
CA VAL A 16 -28.90 -8.33 8.00
C VAL A 16 -27.45 -8.55 7.56
N TYR A 17 -27.08 -9.80 7.28
CA TYR A 17 -25.72 -10.17 6.86
C TYR A 17 -25.41 -9.87 5.38
N PHE A 18 -26.40 -9.38 4.62
CA PHE A 18 -26.25 -8.99 3.22
C PHE A 18 -27.07 -7.75 2.88
N GLY A 19 -26.40 -6.60 2.85
CA GLY A 19 -26.95 -5.34 2.34
C GLY A 19 -26.21 -4.91 1.06
N PHE A 20 -26.96 -4.47 0.05
CA PHE A 20 -26.37 -3.70 -1.05
C PHE A 20 -26.13 -2.28 -0.55
N SER A 21 -24.88 -2.00 -0.16
CA SER A 21 -24.46 -0.63 0.14
C SER A 21 -24.17 0.09 -1.17
N ASP A 22 -24.52 1.37 -1.27
CA ASP A 22 -24.13 2.25 -2.38
C ASP A 22 -22.61 2.45 -2.35
N VAL A 23 -21.88 1.53 -2.99
CA VAL A 23 -20.42 1.58 -3.03
C VAL A 23 -20.01 2.55 -4.14
N ASN A 24 -19.20 3.54 -3.78
CA ASN A 24 -18.72 4.53 -4.73
C ASN A 24 -17.73 3.88 -5.73
N LEU A 25 -18.21 3.60 -6.94
CA LEU A 25 -17.40 3.04 -8.03
C LEU A 25 -16.19 3.90 -8.37
N GLY A 26 -16.31 5.23 -8.26
CA GLY A 26 -15.21 6.16 -8.49
C GLY A 26 -14.07 5.95 -7.49
N PHE A 27 -14.39 5.76 -6.21
CA PHE A 27 -13.39 5.47 -5.18
C PHE A 27 -12.65 4.15 -5.45
N ILE A 28 -13.38 3.09 -5.84
CA ILE A 28 -12.79 1.78 -6.17
C ILE A 28 -11.81 1.91 -7.35
N LEU A 29 -12.22 2.62 -8.41
CA LEU A 29 -11.37 2.84 -9.58
C LEU A 29 -10.11 3.63 -9.24
N ILE A 30 -10.21 4.64 -8.37
CA ILE A 30 -9.04 5.40 -7.92
C ILE A 30 -8.09 4.54 -7.11
N VAL A 31 -8.59 3.76 -6.14
CA VAL A 31 -7.75 2.91 -5.29
C VAL A 31 -7.04 1.82 -6.11
N LEU A 32 -7.76 1.15 -7.02
CA LEU A 32 -7.17 0.14 -7.89
C LEU A 32 -6.22 0.74 -8.93
N GLY A 33 -6.63 1.85 -9.56
CA GLY A 33 -5.79 2.55 -10.53
C GLY A 33 -4.49 3.07 -9.90
N ALA A 34 -4.57 3.59 -8.68
CA ALA A 34 -3.38 3.97 -7.92
C ALA A 34 -2.50 2.75 -7.64
N LEU A 35 -3.07 1.63 -7.16
CA LEU A 35 -2.28 0.44 -6.87
C LEU A 35 -1.53 -0.07 -8.11
N LEU A 36 -2.22 -0.17 -9.24
CA LEU A 36 -1.63 -0.60 -10.51
C LEU A 36 -0.58 0.38 -11.03
N GLY A 37 -0.83 1.69 -10.91
CA GLY A 37 0.13 2.73 -11.28
C GLY A 37 1.40 2.64 -10.45
N LEU A 38 1.28 2.48 -9.12
CA LEU A 38 2.42 2.27 -8.24
C LEU A 38 3.18 0.98 -8.55
N CYS A 39 2.48 -0.12 -8.83
CA CYS A 39 3.12 -1.38 -9.26
C CYS A 39 3.93 -1.15 -10.54
N GLY A 40 3.36 -0.45 -11.53
CA GLY A 40 4.06 -0.12 -12.77
C GLY A 40 5.33 0.69 -12.55
N ILE A 41 5.30 1.66 -11.63
CA ILE A 41 6.47 2.45 -11.26
C ILE A 41 7.51 1.59 -10.53
N ALA A 42 7.07 0.77 -9.56
CA ALA A 42 7.94 -0.06 -8.74
C ALA A 42 8.67 -1.15 -9.55
N PHE A 43 7.99 -1.72 -10.57
CA PHE A 43 8.54 -2.77 -11.43
C PHE A 43 8.98 -2.26 -12.80
N SER A 44 9.07 -0.95 -13.01
CA SER A 44 9.55 -0.37 -14.26
C SER A 44 10.98 -0.83 -14.54
N ARG A 45 11.18 -1.53 -15.66
CA ARG A 45 12.45 -2.16 -16.03
C ARG A 45 13.41 -1.12 -16.59
N LYS A 46 14.63 -1.00 -16.05
CA LYS A 46 15.74 -0.31 -16.73
C LYS A 46 16.46 -1.31 -17.65
N ILE A 47 16.72 -0.90 -18.88
CA ILE A 47 17.25 -1.74 -19.97
C ILE A 47 18.70 -2.24 -19.73
N VAL A 48 19.42 -1.67 -18.76
CA VAL A 48 20.75 -2.13 -18.35
C VAL A 48 20.73 -2.36 -16.83
N GLU A 49 20.37 -3.57 -16.40
CA GLU A 49 20.51 -4.01 -15.01
C GLU A 49 21.96 -4.43 -14.79
N ASP A 50 22.77 -3.47 -14.37
CA ASP A 50 24.05 -3.76 -13.72
C ASP A 50 23.77 -4.47 -12.39
N GLU A 51 24.62 -5.41 -11.98
CA GLU A 51 24.44 -6.26 -10.79
C GLU A 51 24.21 -5.42 -9.51
N PHE A 52 24.79 -4.23 -9.50
CA PHE A 52 24.59 -3.20 -8.48
C PHE A 52 23.15 -2.67 -8.38
N ILE A 53 22.44 -2.49 -9.50
CA ILE A 53 21.05 -1.98 -9.51
C ILE A 53 20.10 -3.03 -8.92
N THR A 54 20.33 -4.29 -9.23
CA THR A 54 19.54 -5.41 -8.72
C THR A 54 19.69 -5.53 -7.20
N SER A 55 20.91 -5.46 -6.69
CA SER A 55 21.15 -5.46 -5.23
C SER A 55 20.54 -4.24 -4.53
N LEU A 56 20.58 -3.06 -5.17
CA LEU A 56 19.94 -1.85 -4.66
C LEU A 56 18.42 -2.00 -4.53
N ARG A 57 17.77 -2.58 -5.54
CA ARG A 57 16.32 -2.84 -5.53
C ARG A 57 15.97 -3.84 -4.44
N LEU A 58 16.74 -4.92 -4.29
CA LEU A 58 16.49 -5.94 -3.27
C LEU A 58 16.63 -5.35 -1.84
N PHE A 59 17.62 -4.49 -1.64
CA PHE A 59 17.82 -3.77 -0.39
C PHE A 59 16.65 -2.81 -0.09
N ALA A 60 16.25 -1.99 -1.08
CA ALA A 60 15.12 -1.09 -0.93
C ALA A 60 13.81 -1.84 -0.65
N TRP A 61 13.60 -2.99 -1.28
CA TRP A 61 12.44 -3.85 -1.05
C TRP A 61 12.40 -4.41 0.36
N SER A 62 13.54 -4.89 0.86
CA SER A 62 13.67 -5.41 2.22
C SER A 62 13.36 -4.32 3.26
N TRP A 63 13.91 -3.11 3.10
CA TRP A 63 13.62 -1.99 4.00
C TRP A 63 12.16 -1.52 3.94
N ALA A 64 11.57 -1.48 2.74
CA ALA A 64 10.16 -1.15 2.58
C ALA A 64 9.26 -2.14 3.31
N ILE A 65 9.57 -3.44 3.24
CA ILE A 65 8.84 -4.48 3.96
C ILE A 65 8.98 -4.28 5.47
N ILE A 66 10.19 -4.11 5.99
CA ILE A 66 10.43 -3.92 7.44
C ILE A 66 9.62 -2.73 7.96
N LEU A 67 9.68 -1.59 7.27
CA LEU A 67 8.94 -0.39 7.67
C LEU A 67 7.42 -0.56 7.53
N SER A 68 6.95 -1.27 6.51
CA SER A 68 5.53 -1.57 6.35
C SER A 68 5.02 -2.49 7.45
N ILE A 69 5.80 -3.50 7.86
CA ILE A 69 5.44 -4.40 8.97
C ILE A 69 5.40 -3.60 10.27
N LEU A 70 6.39 -2.73 10.51
CA LEU A 70 6.39 -1.85 11.68
C LEU A 70 5.13 -0.98 11.71
N TYR A 71 4.76 -0.38 10.57
CA TYR A 71 3.53 0.38 10.43
C TYR A 71 2.28 -0.48 10.70
N ALA A 72 2.21 -1.71 10.18
CA ALA A 72 1.10 -2.62 10.42
C ALA A 72 0.96 -2.97 11.91
N VAL A 73 2.08 -3.21 12.61
CA VAL A 73 2.08 -3.48 14.04
C VAL A 73 1.51 -2.28 14.80
N VAL A 74 2.02 -1.07 14.54
CA VAL A 74 1.50 0.17 15.14
C VAL A 74 0.01 0.34 14.83
N ALA A 75 -0.41 0.16 13.58
CA ALA A 75 -1.82 0.27 13.20
C ALA A 75 -2.72 -0.74 13.96
N ASN A 76 -2.25 -1.98 14.16
CA ASN A 76 -2.97 -2.99 14.92
C ASN A 76 -3.08 -2.67 16.42
N LEU A 77 -2.08 -1.99 16.99
CA LEU A 77 -2.08 -1.60 18.40
C LEU A 77 -3.00 -0.41 18.69
N PHE A 78 -3.10 0.54 17.76
CA PHE A 78 -3.79 1.82 18.00
C PHE A 78 -5.14 1.96 17.30
N VAL A 79 -5.46 1.17 16.27
CA VAL A 79 -6.67 1.37 15.45
C VAL A 79 -7.54 0.12 15.45
N PHE A 80 -8.81 0.31 15.83
CA PHE A 80 -9.82 -0.75 15.90
C PHE A 80 -11.11 -0.34 15.17
N GLY A 81 -11.96 -1.33 14.86
CA GLY A 81 -13.26 -1.11 14.22
C GLY A 81 -13.19 -0.86 12.71
N THR A 82 -14.17 -0.11 12.18
CA THR A 82 -14.30 0.12 10.72
C THR A 82 -13.15 0.94 10.14
N GLN A 83 -12.49 1.76 10.94
CA GLN A 83 -11.30 2.53 10.55
C GLN A 83 -10.10 1.63 10.22
N TYR A 84 -9.99 0.48 10.91
CA TYR A 84 -8.94 -0.51 10.64
C TYR A 84 -9.07 -1.10 9.23
N LEU A 85 -10.29 -1.36 8.74
CA LEU A 85 -10.52 -1.85 7.38
C LEU A 85 -9.99 -0.86 6.33
N SER A 86 -10.24 0.43 6.51
CA SER A 86 -9.73 1.46 5.58
C SER A 86 -8.20 1.50 5.56
N LEU A 87 -7.55 1.34 6.71
CA LEU A 87 -6.08 1.27 6.78
C LEU A 87 -5.52 0.03 6.11
N MET A 88 -6.19 -1.12 6.26
CA MET A 88 -5.80 -2.37 5.59
C MET A 88 -5.90 -2.26 4.06
N VAL A 89 -6.89 -1.54 3.54
CA VAL A 89 -7.02 -1.28 2.09
C VAL A 89 -5.85 -0.45 1.56
N LEU A 90 -5.38 0.52 2.34
CA LEU A 90 -4.26 1.41 1.95
C LEU A 90 -2.88 0.83 2.28
N PHE A 91 -2.80 -0.26 3.04
CA PHE A 91 -1.56 -0.93 3.41
C PHE A 91 -0.64 -1.29 2.23
N PRO A 92 -1.12 -1.95 1.16
CA PRO A 92 -0.27 -2.26 0.01
C PRO A 92 0.22 -0.98 -0.70
N HIS A 93 -0.59 0.07 -0.78
CA HIS A 93 -0.13 1.36 -1.33
C HIS A 93 1.02 1.92 -0.50
N PHE A 94 0.92 1.88 0.82
CA PHE A 94 1.97 2.35 1.72
C PHE A 94 3.29 1.60 1.53
N LEU A 95 3.24 0.27 1.41
CA LEU A 95 4.41 -0.57 1.10
C LEU A 95 5.07 -0.12 -0.22
N LEU A 96 4.29 0.05 -1.29
CA LEU A 96 4.82 0.43 -2.60
C LEU A 96 5.40 1.85 -2.60
N ILE A 97 4.75 2.79 -1.93
CA ILE A 97 5.26 4.18 -1.79
C ILE A 97 6.62 4.16 -1.10
N LEU A 98 6.74 3.43 0.03
CA LEU A 98 8.01 3.32 0.75
C LEU A 98 9.11 2.71 -0.11
N PHE A 99 8.78 1.65 -0.86
CA PHE A 99 9.73 1.03 -1.78
C PHE A 99 10.27 2.03 -2.82
N ILE A 100 9.37 2.76 -3.49
CA ILE A 100 9.73 3.76 -4.51
C ILE A 100 10.57 4.88 -3.88
N LEU A 101 10.18 5.36 -2.69
CA LEU A 101 10.87 6.44 -1.99
C LEU A 101 12.30 6.04 -1.61
N ILE A 102 12.47 4.87 -0.97
CA ILE A 102 13.79 4.37 -0.54
C ILE A 102 14.68 4.14 -1.75
N PHE A 103 14.14 3.56 -2.82
CA PHE A 103 14.87 3.34 -4.06
C PHE A 103 15.37 4.66 -4.68
N ASN A 104 14.50 5.67 -4.78
CA ASN A 104 14.89 6.98 -5.33
C ASN A 104 15.92 7.71 -4.45
N ILE A 105 15.75 7.68 -3.13
CA ILE A 105 16.72 8.29 -2.19
C ILE A 105 18.07 7.61 -2.36
N GLN A 106 18.10 6.29 -2.41
CA GLN A 106 19.35 5.54 -2.51
C GLN A 106 20.04 5.78 -3.87
N TRP A 107 19.28 5.87 -4.95
CA TRP A 107 19.78 6.24 -6.27
C TRP A 107 20.41 7.64 -6.27
N TRP A 108 19.72 8.63 -5.70
CA TRP A 108 20.20 10.01 -5.59
C TRP A 108 21.48 10.12 -4.74
N ARG A 109 21.56 9.38 -3.63
CA ARG A 109 22.79 9.33 -2.82
C ARG A 109 23.96 8.72 -3.57
N TYR A 110 23.71 7.77 -4.48
CA TYR A 110 24.75 7.16 -5.28
C TYR A 110 25.26 8.09 -6.38
N SER A 111 24.38 8.82 -7.07
CA SER A 111 24.80 9.78 -8.11
C SER A 111 25.69 10.89 -7.52
N ASN A 112 25.36 11.40 -6.35
CA ASN A 112 26.12 12.47 -5.69
C ASN A 112 27.51 12.04 -5.19
N ARG A 113 27.78 10.72 -5.06
CA ARG A 113 29.09 10.18 -4.66
C ARG A 113 30.05 9.98 -5.83
N ARG A 114 29.57 10.03 -7.08
CA ARG A 114 30.42 9.88 -8.28
C ARG A 114 31.07 11.20 -8.73
N GLU A 115 30.64 12.33 -8.17
CA GLU A 115 31.15 13.67 -8.47
C GLU A 115 32.23 14.16 -7.49
N GLN A 116 32.64 13.31 -6.53
CA GLN A 116 33.78 13.53 -5.61
C GLN A 116 34.90 12.54 -5.92
#